data_AF-A0A526YJ22-F1
#
_entry.id   AF-A0A526YJ22-F1
#
_cell.length_a   1.000
_cell.length_b   1.000
_cell.length_c   1.000
_cell.angle_alpha   90.00
_cell.angle_beta   90.00
_cell.angle_gamma   90.00
#
_symmetry.space_group_name_H-M   'P 1'
#
loop_
_entity.id
_entity.type
_entity.pdbx_description
1 polymer ?
#
loop_
_entity_poly.entity_id
_entity_poly.type
_entity_poly.pdbx_seq_one_letter_code
_entity_poly.pdbx_strand_id
1 'polypeptide(L)'
;GISDADPVVLEKARYQPEFTAPAWDYFDNRVHDQSVAVGKQMARKWKPWLDRIEARYGVDRHILLAIWSMESNYGEILKRDDVMRNV
;
A
#
# COMPACT_ATOMS: atom_id res chain seq x y z
N GLY A 1 26.94 -8.55 -2.00
CA GLY A 1 26.73 -9.87 -1.37
C GLY A 1 26.57 -9.61 0.11
N ILE A 2 25.40 -9.94 0.66
CA ILE A 2 25.02 -9.61 2.04
C ILE A 2 25.91 -10.44 2.98
N SER A 3 26.73 -9.79 3.79
CA SER A 3 27.69 -10.45 4.68
C SER A 3 27.14 -10.72 6.08
N ASP A 4 26.11 -10.00 6.52
CA ASP A 4 25.44 -10.17 7.82
C ASP A 4 24.00 -9.64 7.79
N ALA A 5 23.16 -10.10 8.72
CA ALA A 5 21.79 -9.63 8.86
C ALA A 5 21.74 -8.17 9.39
N ASP A 6 20.97 -7.31 8.72
CA ASP A 6 20.80 -5.91 9.13
C ASP A 6 20.06 -5.83 10.47
N PRO A 7 20.71 -5.35 11.54
CA PRO A 7 20.12 -5.29 12.87
C PRO A 7 18.86 -4.41 12.94
N VAL A 8 18.73 -3.42 12.05
CA VAL A 8 17.52 -2.57 11.95
C VAL A 8 16.34 -3.34 11.36
N VAL A 9 16.61 -4.24 10.40
CA VAL A 9 15.58 -5.13 9.83
C VAL A 9 15.11 -6.14 10.88
N LEU A 10 16.05 -6.70 11.66
CA LEU A 10 15.74 -7.62 12.76
C LEU A 10 14.94 -6.96 13.89
N GLU A 11 15.24 -5.70 14.21
CA GLU A 11 14.47 -4.90 15.19
C GLU A 11 13.04 -4.63 14.69
N LYS A 12 12.88 -4.19 13.44
CA LYS A 12 11.56 -3.96 12.83
C LYS A 12 10.74 -5.25 12.67
N ALA A 13 11.37 -6.37 12.37
CA ALA A 13 10.69 -7.67 12.27
C ALA A 13 10.11 -8.16 13.61
N ARG A 14 10.67 -7.72 14.74
CA ARG A 14 10.19 -8.08 16.09
C ARG A 14 8.91 -7.35 16.51
N TYR A 15 8.54 -6.28 15.80
CA TYR A 15 7.32 -5.50 16.06
C TYR A 15 6.53 -5.34 14.77
N GLN A 16 5.62 -6.27 14.50
CA GLN A 16 4.61 -6.13 13.45
C GLN A 16 3.35 -5.49 14.08
N PRO A 17 3.15 -4.17 13.94
CA PRO A 17 1.98 -3.49 14.49
C PRO A 17 0.65 -4.01 13.92
N GLU A 18 0.69 -4.75 12.80
CA GLU A 18 -0.48 -5.43 12.23
C GLU A 18 -1.10 -6.48 13.16
N PHE A 19 -0.37 -6.96 14.18
CA PHE A 19 -0.86 -7.97 15.14
C PHE A 19 -1.12 -7.42 16.55
N THR A 20 -0.77 -6.17 16.84
CA THR A 20 -0.85 -5.58 18.20
C THR A 20 -1.77 -4.37 18.31
N ALA A 21 -2.10 -3.70 17.19
CA ALA A 21 -3.09 -2.63 17.19
C ALA A 21 -4.52 -3.21 17.12
N PRO A 22 -5.50 -2.66 17.87
CA PRO A 22 -6.91 -2.92 17.61
C PRO A 22 -7.19 -2.64 16.14
N ALA A 23 -7.90 -3.54 15.45
CA ALA A 23 -8.20 -3.39 14.01
C ALA A 23 -8.78 -2.00 13.67
N TRP A 24 -9.54 -1.40 14.61
CA TRP A 24 -10.10 -0.07 14.50
C TRP A 24 -9.05 1.06 14.42
N ASP A 25 -7.96 1.01 15.19
CA ASP A 25 -6.86 2.00 15.12
C ASP A 25 -6.09 1.89 13.79
N TYR A 26 -6.11 0.71 13.18
CA TYR A 26 -5.53 0.46 11.85
C TYR A 26 -6.41 1.04 10.73
N PHE A 27 -7.74 0.98 10.86
CA PHE A 27 -8.67 1.53 9.87
C PHE A 27 -8.76 3.06 9.93
N ASP A 28 -8.82 3.68 11.10
CA ASP A 28 -8.98 5.15 11.23
C ASP A 28 -7.81 5.93 10.62
N ASN A 29 -6.58 5.41 10.76
CA ASN A 29 -5.39 6.04 10.19
C ASN A 29 -5.24 5.83 8.67
N ARG A 30 -5.93 4.83 8.09
CA ARG A 30 -5.71 4.40 6.70
C ARG A 30 -6.90 4.69 5.79
N VAL A 31 -8.13 4.72 6.34
CA VAL A 31 -9.37 4.98 5.63
C VAL A 31 -9.95 6.30 6.12
N HIS A 32 -9.42 7.39 5.58
CA HIS A 32 -9.83 8.76 5.89
C HIS A 32 -10.20 9.51 4.59
N ASP A 33 -10.86 10.66 4.71
CA ASP A 33 -11.40 11.41 3.55
C ASP A 33 -10.36 11.69 2.45
N GLN A 34 -9.11 11.98 2.84
CA GLN A 34 -8.03 12.19 1.88
C GLN A 34 -7.67 10.89 1.13
N SER A 35 -7.62 9.72 1.79
CA SER A 35 -7.40 8.45 1.11
C SER A 35 -8.49 8.15 0.06
N VAL A 36 -9.75 8.47 0.39
CA VAL A 36 -10.91 8.34 -0.52
C VAL A 36 -10.80 9.32 -1.68
N ALA A 37 -10.43 10.58 -1.41
CA ALA A 37 -10.24 11.58 -2.45
C ALA A 37 -9.14 11.18 -3.44
N VAL A 38 -8.00 10.68 -2.95
CA VAL A 38 -6.90 10.17 -3.79
C VAL A 38 -7.36 8.95 -4.59
N GLY A 39 -8.08 8.01 -3.97
CA GLY A 39 -8.64 6.85 -4.68
C GLY A 39 -9.58 7.23 -5.82
N LYS A 40 -10.44 8.23 -5.61
CA LYS A 40 -11.30 8.78 -6.67
C LYS A 40 -10.51 9.45 -7.80
N GLN A 41 -9.36 10.06 -7.51
CA GLN A 41 -8.48 10.63 -8.53
C GLN A 41 -7.78 9.51 -9.32
N MET A 42 -7.26 8.49 -8.64
CA MET A 42 -6.60 7.35 -9.28
C MET A 42 -7.57 6.54 -10.15
N ALA A 43 -8.81 6.36 -9.71
CA ALA A 43 -9.87 5.74 -10.52
C ALA A 43 -10.11 6.45 -11.85
N ARG A 44 -10.09 7.80 -11.85
CA ARG A 44 -10.23 8.60 -13.08
C ARG A 44 -8.98 8.51 -13.94
N LYS A 45 -7.80 8.69 -13.34
CA LYS A 45 -6.50 8.67 -14.02
C LYS A 45 -6.26 7.36 -14.75
N TRP A 46 -6.58 6.24 -14.11
CA TRP A 46 -6.28 4.90 -14.61
C TRP A 46 -7.47 4.18 -15.23
N LYS A 47 -8.61 4.87 -15.46
CA LYS A 47 -9.84 4.28 -15.97
C LYS A 47 -9.62 3.33 -17.16
N PRO A 48 -8.87 3.68 -18.22
CA PRO A 48 -8.70 2.79 -19.37
C PRO A 48 -7.98 1.47 -19.04
N TRP A 49 -7.13 1.47 -18.02
CA TRP A 49 -6.43 0.26 -17.56
C TRP A 49 -7.31 -0.54 -16.62
N LEU A 50 -7.99 0.13 -15.69
CA LEU A 50 -8.95 -0.51 -14.78
C LEU A 50 -10.05 -1.24 -15.57
N ASP A 51 -10.60 -0.61 -16.61
CA ASP A 51 -11.60 -1.25 -17.49
C ASP A 51 -11.05 -2.54 -18.15
N ARG A 52 -9.78 -2.53 -18.61
CA ARG A 52 -9.14 -3.71 -19.22
C ARG A 52 -8.85 -4.81 -18.21
N ILE A 53 -8.38 -4.44 -17.02
CA ILE A 53 -8.06 -5.38 -15.95
C ILE A 53 -9.34 -6.04 -15.46
N GLU A 54 -10.39 -5.26 -15.21
CA GLU A 54 -11.69 -5.75 -14.78
C GLU A 54 -12.30 -6.69 -15.83
N ALA A 55 -12.29 -6.31 -17.12
CA ALA A 55 -12.79 -7.16 -18.19
C ALA A 55 -11.99 -8.47 -18.36
N ARG A 56 -10.68 -8.44 -18.11
CA ARG A 56 -9.81 -9.62 -18.29
C ARG A 56 -9.84 -10.58 -17.11
N TYR A 57 -9.85 -10.05 -15.89
CA TYR A 57 -9.64 -10.83 -14.68
C TYR A 57 -10.89 -10.91 -13.79
N GLY A 58 -11.97 -10.17 -14.10
CA GLY A 58 -13.21 -10.18 -13.32
C GLY A 58 -13.10 -9.54 -11.93
N VAL A 59 -12.02 -8.80 -11.68
CA VAL A 59 -11.79 -8.12 -10.40
C VAL A 59 -12.36 -6.71 -10.46
N ASP A 60 -13.25 -6.39 -9.51
CA ASP A 60 -13.80 -5.04 -9.36
C ASP A 60 -12.66 -4.00 -9.15
N ARG A 61 -12.73 -2.91 -9.90
CA ARG A 61 -11.71 -1.85 -9.90
C ARG A 61 -11.50 -1.21 -8.52
N HIS A 62 -12.55 -1.11 -7.70
CA HIS A 62 -12.49 -0.48 -6.39
C HIS A 62 -11.75 -1.37 -5.40
N ILE A 63 -11.91 -2.69 -5.50
CA ILE A 63 -11.11 -3.65 -4.72
C ILE A 63 -9.64 -3.50 -5.07
N LEU A 64 -9.31 -3.47 -6.37
CA LEU A 64 -7.92 -3.31 -6.83
C LEU A 64 -7.32 -1.98 -6.33
N LEU A 65 -8.05 -0.88 -6.44
CA LEU A 65 -7.61 0.43 -5.96
C LEU A 65 -7.43 0.47 -4.45
N ALA A 66 -8.31 -0.19 -3.68
CA ALA A 66 -8.20 -0.26 -2.22
C ALA A 66 -6.91 -0.98 -1.80
N ILE A 67 -6.62 -2.14 -2.41
CA ILE A 67 -5.37 -2.87 -2.16
C ILE A 67 -4.17 -1.99 -2.51
N TRP A 68 -4.16 -1.38 -3.69
CA TRP A 68 -3.03 -0.55 -4.13
C TRP A 68 -2.79 0.67 -3.23
N SER A 69 -3.87 1.26 -2.69
CA SER A 69 -3.83 2.30 -1.67
C SER A 69 -3.15 1.79 -0.39
N MET A 70 -3.59 0.65 0.12
CA MET A 70 -3.12 0.08 1.38
C MET A 70 -1.64 -0.33 1.31
N GLU A 71 -1.23 -0.93 0.19
CA GLU A 71 0.12 -1.48 0.04
C GLU A 71 1.19 -0.41 -0.22
N SER A 72 0.84 0.67 -0.93
CA SER A 72 1.87 1.59 -1.44
C SER A 72 1.49 3.06 -1.49
N ASN A 73 0.26 3.40 -1.05
CA ASN A 73 -0.35 4.70 -1.33
C ASN A 73 -0.22 5.07 -2.82
N TYR A 74 -0.61 4.14 -3.70
CA TYR A 74 -0.50 4.28 -5.15
C TYR A 74 0.94 4.51 -5.68
N GLY A 75 1.93 3.97 -4.98
CA GLY A 75 3.36 4.08 -5.31
C GLY A 75 4.08 5.29 -4.68
N GLU A 76 3.41 6.13 -3.90
CA GLU A 76 4.07 7.27 -3.23
C GLU A 76 5.10 6.81 -2.19
N ILE A 77 4.87 5.68 -1.52
CA ILE A 77 5.84 5.15 -0.53
C ILE A 77 7.17 4.73 -1.18
N LEU A 78 7.16 4.43 -2.48
CA LEU A 78 8.33 3.98 -3.24
C LEU A 78 9.21 5.15 -3.69
N LYS A 79 8.75 6.40 -3.57
CA LYS A 79 9.53 7.61 -3.87
C LYS A 79 10.41 8.06 -2.69
N ARG A 80 10.30 7.36 -1.56
CA ARG A 80 11.03 7.66 -0.33
C ARG A 80 12.29 6.81 -0.28
N ASP A 81 13.43 7.45 -0.49
CA ASP A 81 14.75 6.82 -0.47
C ASP A 81 15.11 6.22 0.91
N ASP A 82 14.46 6.67 1.98
CA ASP A 82 14.62 6.12 3.34
C ASP A 82 13.85 4.79 3.56
N VAL A 83 12.92 4.46 2.66
CA VAL A 83 12.15 3.21 2.67
C VAL A 83 12.77 2.18 1.71
N MET A 84 13.35 2.63 0.61
CA MET A 84 14.07 1.81 -0.36
C MET A 84 15.54 1.63 0.04
N ARG A 85 15.85 0.69 0.95
CA ARG A 85 17.25 0.24 1.11
C ARG A 85 17.61 -0.72 -0.02
N ASN A 86 18.48 -0.28 -0.93
CA ASN A 86 19.21 -1.18 -1.83
C ASN A 86 20.06 -2.14 -0.97
N VAL A 87 19.95 -3.44 -1.27
CA VAL A 87 20.84 -4.50 -0.76
C VAL A 87 22.09 -4.65 -1.63
#